data_AF-A0A7J4X4M4-F1
#
_entry.id   AF-A0A7J4X4M4-F1
#
_cell.length_a   1.000
_cell.length_b   1.000
_cell.length_c   1.000
_cell.angle_alpha   90.00
_cell.angle_beta   90.00
_cell.angle_gamma   90.00
#
_symmetry.space_group_name_H-M   'P 1'
#
loop_
_entity.id
_entity.type
_entity.pdbx_description
1 polymer ?
#
loop_
_entity_poly.entity_id
_entity_poly.type
_entity_poly.pdbx_seq_one_letter_code
_entity_poly.pdbx_strand_id
1 'polypeptide(L)'
;MTQRTNIIESNETVLCLIRTDRAFGGPYSYMTETPVIGRPLSDVDLLKETSLDDIVMVRRMNIDTWLSEDISEEVAALFLSNGLYDLDSEDGFPPYVRDSRAWKFMRDDLEAEQPVSRDPDAKHDDRRNRFIEAAE
;
A
#
# COMPACT_ATOMS: atom_id res chain seq x y z
N MET A 1 -6.24 11.99 -21.97
CA MET A 1 -5.40 11.82 -20.77
C MET A 1 -3.97 11.74 -21.24
N THR A 2 -3.16 12.76 -20.97
CA THR A 2 -1.74 12.73 -21.28
C THR A 2 -1.10 11.69 -20.37
N GLN A 3 -0.49 10.64 -20.92
CA GLN A 3 0.26 9.67 -20.13
C GLN A 3 1.46 10.39 -19.51
N ARG A 4 1.47 10.49 -18.18
CA ARG A 4 2.62 11.02 -17.44
C ARG A 4 3.79 10.06 -17.58
N THR A 5 5.00 10.61 -17.64
CA THR A 5 6.24 9.83 -17.73
C THR A 5 6.78 9.46 -16.34
N ASN A 6 6.58 10.32 -15.34
CA ASN A 6 6.97 10.10 -13.96
C ASN A 6 5.80 10.47 -13.03
N ILE A 7 5.77 9.89 -11.82
CA ILE A 7 4.82 10.28 -10.78
C ILE A 7 5.07 11.72 -10.32
N ILE A 8 6.33 12.17 -10.28
CA ILE A 8 6.70 13.55 -9.92
C ILE A 8 7.48 14.19 -11.06
N GLU A 9 6.94 15.29 -11.59
CA GLU A 9 7.54 16.10 -12.65
C GLU A 9 8.48 17.17 -12.09
N SER A 10 9.27 17.82 -12.96
CA SER A 10 10.28 18.79 -12.55
C SER A 10 9.73 20.03 -11.84
N ASN A 11 8.46 20.39 -12.08
CA ASN A 11 7.79 21.51 -11.43
C ASN A 11 6.92 21.09 -10.24
N GLU A 12 7.12 19.86 -9.75
CA GLU A 12 6.41 19.30 -8.61
C GLU A 12 7.38 18.99 -7.47
N THR A 13 6.86 18.97 -6.26
CA THR A 13 7.56 18.49 -5.06
C THR A 13 6.67 17.54 -4.28
N VAL A 14 7.29 16.72 -3.44
CA VAL A 14 6.59 15.80 -2.56
C VAL A 14 6.54 16.37 -1.16
N LEU A 15 5.35 16.36 -0.58
CA LEU A 15 5.08 16.72 0.80
C LEU A 15 4.66 15.46 1.56
N CYS A 16 5.37 15.16 2.63
CA CYS A 16 5.08 14.02 3.49
C CYS A 16 4.50 14.54 4.80
N LEU A 17 3.33 14.03 5.18
CA LEU A 17 2.80 14.21 6.53
C LEU A 17 3.36 13.10 7.41
N ILE A 18 4.06 13.50 8.46
CA ILE A 18 4.67 12.59 9.44
C ILE A 18 3.86 12.67 10.72
N ARG A 19 3.53 11.51 11.30
CA ARG A 19 2.92 11.41 12.63
C ARG A 19 3.86 10.62 13.53
N THR A 20 4.32 11.23 14.61
CA THR A 20 5.22 10.60 15.58
C THR A 20 4.56 10.51 16.95
N ASP A 21 4.61 9.32 17.53
CA ASP A 21 4.11 9.04 18.88
C ASP A 21 5.29 9.06 19.85
N ARG A 22 5.67 10.26 20.32
CA ARG A 22 6.76 10.37 21.31
C ARG A 22 6.26 9.99 22.70
N ALA A 23 7.06 9.18 23.40
CA ALA A 23 6.81 8.75 24.78
C ALA A 23 6.57 9.91 25.77
N PHE A 24 7.09 11.10 25.48
CA PHE A 24 6.86 12.32 26.25
C PHE A 24 6.45 13.47 25.30
N GLY A 25 5.20 13.92 25.40
CA GLY A 25 4.67 15.04 24.61
C GLY A 25 3.39 14.76 23.81
N GLY A 26 2.97 13.50 23.72
CA GLY A 26 1.79 13.10 22.96
C GLY A 26 2.03 13.06 21.44
N PRO A 27 1.01 12.64 20.67
CA PRO A 27 1.11 12.55 19.22
C PRO A 27 1.33 13.94 18.63
N TYR A 28 2.36 14.10 17.80
CA TYR A 28 2.59 15.32 17.03
C TYR A 28 2.65 14.99 15.54
N SER A 29 2.10 15.90 14.72
CA SER A 29 2.13 15.77 13.27
C SER A 29 2.75 17.01 12.64
N TYR A 30 3.62 16.80 11.67
CA TYR A 30 4.26 17.86 10.92
C TYR A 30 4.41 17.46 9.46
N MET A 31 4.50 18.46 8.60
CA MET A 31 4.80 18.26 7.19
C MET A 31 6.29 18.47 6.95
N THR A 32 6.86 17.59 6.13
CA THR A 32 8.19 17.77 5.55
C THR A 32 8.07 17.82 4.04
N GLU A 33 8.96 18.56 3.39
CA GLU A 33 9.13 18.51 1.95
C GLU A 33 10.32 17.60 1.62
N THR A 34 10.26 16.92 0.48
CA THR A 34 11.43 16.24 -0.06
C THR A 34 12.43 17.27 -0.57
N PRO A 35 13.75 17.07 -0.40
CA PRO A 35 14.78 18.04 -0.75
C PRO A 35 14.94 18.26 -2.27
N VAL A 36 14.14 17.58 -3.10
CA VAL A 36 14.32 17.50 -4.55
C VAL A 36 13.33 18.41 -5.27
N ILE A 37 13.58 19.72 -5.19
CA ILE A 37 12.85 20.72 -5.99
C ILE A 37 13.53 20.87 -7.35
N GLY A 38 12.76 20.90 -8.43
CA GLY A 38 13.27 21.24 -9.77
C GLY A 38 13.79 20.05 -10.59
N ARG A 39 13.65 18.81 -10.10
CA ARG A 39 14.06 17.58 -10.80
C ARG A 39 12.94 16.55 -10.71
N PRO A 40 12.60 15.85 -11.81
CA PRO A 40 11.64 14.76 -11.76
C PRO A 40 12.20 13.61 -10.91
N LEU A 41 11.34 13.01 -10.07
CA LEU A 41 11.70 11.83 -9.31
C LEU A 41 11.35 10.58 -10.10
N SER A 42 12.31 9.65 -10.18
CA SER A 42 12.00 8.29 -10.62
C SER A 42 11.23 7.56 -9.52
N ASP A 43 10.53 6.48 -9.88
CA ASP A 43 9.82 5.62 -8.94
C ASP A 43 10.70 5.18 -7.76
N VAL A 44 11.94 4.80 -8.04
CA VAL A 44 12.91 4.36 -7.03
C VAL A 44 13.33 5.53 -6.13
N ASP A 45 13.52 6.72 -6.68
CA ASP A 45 13.88 7.89 -5.88
C ASP A 45 12.71 8.29 -4.97
N LEU A 46 11.48 8.28 -5.50
CA LEU A 46 10.26 8.58 -4.75
C LEU A 46 10.11 7.63 -3.55
N LEU A 47 10.24 6.32 -3.77
CA LEU A 47 10.13 5.33 -2.70
C LEU A 47 11.19 5.51 -1.61
N LYS A 48 12.41 5.93 -1.96
CA LYS A 48 13.47 6.23 -0.97
C LYS A 48 13.12 7.45 -0.14
N GLU A 49 12.56 8.49 -0.74
CA GLU A 49 12.15 9.70 -0.03
C GLU A 49 10.92 9.46 0.86
N THR A 50 10.08 8.46 0.52
CA THR A 50 8.87 8.09 1.26
C THR A 50 9.04 6.83 2.11
N SER A 51 10.27 6.40 2.39
CA SER A 51 10.54 5.17 3.16
C SER A 51 10.55 5.35 4.67
N LEU A 52 10.20 6.53 5.19
CA LEU A 52 10.18 6.76 6.65
C LEU A 52 8.94 6.13 7.28
N ASP A 53 9.16 5.36 8.35
CA ASP A 53 8.14 4.58 9.06
C ASP A 53 6.99 5.43 9.65
N ASP A 54 7.20 6.73 9.86
CA ASP A 54 6.20 7.62 10.46
C ASP A 54 5.38 8.41 9.41
N ILE A 55 5.59 8.18 8.11
CA ILE A 55 4.83 8.86 7.05
C ILE A 55 3.42 8.27 6.97
N VAL A 56 2.42 9.14 7.14
CA VAL A 56 1.00 8.77 7.08
C VAL A 56 0.31 9.23 5.79
N MET A 57 0.87 10.19 5.08
CA MET A 57 0.30 10.70 3.83
C MET A 57 1.40 11.29 2.95
N VAL A 58 1.29 11.05 1.65
CA VAL A 58 2.18 11.58 0.62
C VAL A 58 1.36 12.45 -0.33
N ARG A 59 1.77 13.70 -0.51
CA ARG A 59 1.13 14.66 -1.41
C ARG A 59 2.10 15.13 -2.48
N ARG A 60 1.57 15.30 -3.69
CA ARG A 60 2.26 15.97 -4.79
C ARG A 60 1.79 17.41 -4.84
N MET A 61 2.73 18.36 -4.85
CA MET A 61 2.43 19.79 -4.97
C MET A 61 3.09 20.37 -6.20
N ASN A 62 2.31 21.00 -7.07
CA ASN A 62 2.83 21.79 -8.17
C ASN A 62 3.32 23.14 -7.63
N ILE A 63 4.57 23.49 -7.92
CA ILE A 63 5.26 24.65 -7.33
C ILE A 63 4.79 25.96 -7.98
N ASP A 64 4.41 25.92 -9.26
CA ASP A 64 3.96 27.10 -10.01
C ASP A 64 2.56 27.54 -9.56
N THR A 65 1.68 26.56 -9.31
CA THR A 65 0.25 26.78 -9.02
C THR A 65 -0.11 26.62 -7.54
N TRP A 66 0.78 26.06 -6.73
CA TRP A 66 0.56 25.70 -5.33
C TRP A 66 -0.59 24.72 -5.09
N LEU A 67 -1.06 24.06 -6.15
CA LEU A 67 -2.08 23.02 -6.04
C LEU A 67 -1.42 21.75 -5.53
N SER A 68 -2.06 21.13 -4.53
CA SER A 68 -1.60 19.86 -3.95
C SER A 68 -2.68 18.80 -4.03
N GLU A 69 -2.26 17.59 -4.34
CA GLU A 69 -3.09 16.41 -4.44
C GLU A 69 -2.51 15.29 -3.58
N ASP A 70 -3.38 14.41 -3.10
CA ASP A 70 -2.99 13.23 -2.33
C ASP A 70 -2.67 12.09 -3.28
N ILE A 71 -1.43 11.59 -3.20
CA ILE A 71 -0.92 10.49 -4.04
C ILE A 71 -0.58 9.26 -3.20
N SER A 72 -1.01 9.21 -1.93
CA SER A 72 -0.64 8.14 -1.00
C SER A 72 -0.96 6.75 -1.55
N GLU A 73 -2.11 6.59 -2.20
CA GLU A 73 -2.51 5.31 -2.81
C GLU A 73 -1.64 4.93 -4.01
N GLU A 74 -1.28 5.90 -4.86
CA GLU A 74 -0.43 5.67 -6.03
C GLU A 74 0.97 5.22 -5.58
N VAL A 75 1.52 5.87 -4.55
CA VAL A 75 2.82 5.52 -3.97
C VAL A 75 2.76 4.18 -3.21
N ALA A 76 1.66 3.88 -2.52
CA ALA A 76 1.47 2.58 -1.87
C ALA A 76 1.42 1.43 -2.89
N ALA A 77 0.69 1.60 -3.99
CA ALA A 77 0.66 0.62 -5.07
C ALA A 77 2.05 0.43 -5.70
N LEU A 78 2.78 1.53 -5.93
CA LEU A 78 4.15 1.47 -6.41
C LEU A 78 5.07 0.70 -5.44
N PHE A 79 4.98 0.99 -4.14
CA PHE A 79 5.75 0.33 -3.09
C PHE A 79 5.55 -1.19 -3.11
N LEU A 80 4.29 -1.64 -3.15
CA LEU A 80 3.94 -3.06 -3.17
C LEU A 80 4.38 -3.75 -4.46
N SER A 81 4.23 -3.09 -5.61
CA SER A 81 4.64 -3.65 -6.91
C SER A 81 6.15 -3.79 -7.10
N ASN A 82 6.96 -3.01 -6.37
CA ASN A 82 8.42 -3.06 -6.49
C ASN A 82 9.02 -4.35 -5.88
N GLY A 83 8.28 -5.06 -5.01
CA GLY A 83 8.70 -6.34 -4.45
C GLY A 83 9.97 -6.29 -3.59
N LEU A 84 10.37 -5.10 -3.13
CA LEU A 84 11.57 -4.89 -2.31
C LEU A 84 11.38 -5.21 -0.83
N TYR A 85 10.17 -5.63 -0.44
CA TYR A 85 9.79 -5.81 0.96
C TYR A 85 9.34 -7.24 1.22
N ASP A 86 9.62 -7.72 2.42
CA ASP A 86 9.12 -8.98 2.90
C ASP A 86 7.64 -8.83 3.26
N LEU A 87 6.77 -9.46 2.46
CA LEU A 87 5.33 -9.42 2.63
C LEU A 87 4.87 -10.13 3.91
N ASP A 88 5.73 -10.96 4.50
CA ASP A 88 5.45 -11.67 5.74
C ASP A 88 5.60 -10.77 6.98
N SER A 89 6.19 -9.56 6.85
CA SER A 89 6.40 -8.62 7.96
C SER A 89 5.74 -7.25 7.70
N GLU A 90 4.43 -7.16 7.93
CA GLU A 90 3.65 -5.91 7.85
C GLU A 90 4.18 -4.82 8.80
N ASP A 91 4.85 -5.20 9.89
CA ASP A 91 5.37 -4.30 10.91
C ASP A 91 6.41 -3.29 10.37
N GLY A 92 7.05 -3.59 9.22
CA GLY A 92 8.00 -2.70 8.56
C GLY A 92 7.36 -1.74 7.55
N PHE A 93 6.05 -1.81 7.31
CA PHE A 93 5.41 -0.99 6.28
C PHE A 93 5.07 0.40 6.82
N PRO A 94 5.40 1.46 6.05
CA PRO A 94 4.93 2.80 6.35
C PRO A 94 3.39 2.83 6.46
N PRO A 95 2.81 3.62 7.37
CA PRO A 95 1.37 3.71 7.59
C PRO A 95 0.57 3.97 6.30
N TYR A 96 1.06 4.84 5.41
CA TYR A 96 0.38 5.11 4.14
C TYR A 96 0.26 3.88 3.23
N VAL A 97 1.14 2.88 3.38
CA VAL A 97 1.07 1.60 2.67
C VAL A 97 0.11 0.65 3.39
N ARG A 98 0.28 0.50 4.72
CA ARG A 98 -0.53 -0.40 5.56
C ARG A 98 -2.02 -0.08 5.54
N ASP A 99 -2.35 1.21 5.51
CA ASP A 99 -3.74 1.66 5.51
C ASP A 99 -4.32 1.79 4.08
N SER A 100 -3.51 1.55 3.05
CA SER A 100 -3.90 1.69 1.64
C SER A 100 -4.93 0.64 1.19
N ARG A 101 -5.63 0.93 0.09
CA ARG A 101 -6.51 -0.07 -0.56
C ARG A 101 -5.67 -1.07 -1.36
N ALA A 102 -4.56 -0.64 -1.94
CA ALA A 102 -3.63 -1.50 -2.65
C ALA A 102 -3.15 -2.66 -1.76
N TRP A 103 -2.80 -2.38 -0.50
CA TRP A 103 -2.43 -3.43 0.46
C TRP A 103 -3.58 -4.38 0.77
N LYS A 104 -4.79 -3.83 1.00
CA LYS A 104 -5.98 -4.65 1.25
C LYS A 104 -6.29 -5.60 0.10
N PHE A 105 -6.26 -5.12 -1.14
CA PHE A 105 -6.47 -5.97 -2.31
C PHE A 105 -5.38 -7.04 -2.46
N MET A 106 -4.11 -6.66 -2.28
CA MET A 106 -3.01 -7.62 -2.34
C MET A 106 -3.14 -8.70 -1.26
N ARG A 107 -3.56 -8.33 -0.05
CA ARG A 107 -3.85 -9.28 1.03
C ARG A 107 -5.01 -10.21 0.69
N ASP A 108 -6.10 -9.68 0.16
CA ASP A 108 -7.27 -10.48 -0.25
C ASP A 108 -6.85 -11.52 -1.31
N ASP A 109 -6.00 -11.14 -2.27
CA ASP A 109 -5.45 -12.04 -3.27
C ASP A 109 -4.56 -13.14 -2.64
N LEU A 110 -3.66 -12.77 -1.72
CA LEU A 110 -2.81 -13.72 -1.00
C LEU A 110 -3.63 -14.71 -0.14
N GLU A 111 -4.69 -14.24 0.52
CA GLU A 111 -5.60 -15.10 1.29
C GLU A 111 -6.40 -16.03 0.37
N ALA A 112 -6.81 -15.58 -0.81
CA ALA A 112 -7.50 -16.39 -1.81
C ALA A 112 -6.62 -17.47 -2.45
N GLU A 113 -5.31 -17.23 -2.57
CA GLU A 113 -4.34 -18.21 -3.06
C GLU A 113 -4.04 -19.34 -2.06
N GLN A 114 -4.41 -19.17 -0.77
CA GLN A 114 -4.21 -20.23 0.21
C GLN A 114 -5.05 -21.46 -0.15
N PRO A 115 -4.47 -22.67 -0.10
CA PRO A 115 -5.21 -23.89 -0.40
C PRO A 115 -6.36 -24.01 0.59
N VAL A 116 -7.58 -23.93 0.07
CA VAL A 116 -8.79 -24.17 0.86
C VAL A 116 -8.63 -25.53 1.53
N SER A 117 -8.51 -25.53 2.86
CA SER A 117 -8.49 -26.74 3.66
C SER A 117 -9.68 -27.60 3.21
N ARG A 118 -9.41 -28.79 2.67
CA ARG A 118 -10.47 -29.74 2.33
C ARG A 118 -11.35 -29.90 3.56
N ASP A 119 -12.62 -29.61 3.38
CA ASP A 119 -13.65 -29.82 4.39
C ASP A 119 -13.49 -31.23 4.97
N PRO A 120 -13.21 -31.38 6.28
CA PRO A 120 -13.07 -32.68 6.90
C PRO A 120 -14.33 -33.55 6.75
N ASP A 121 -15.50 -32.95 6.51
CA ASP A 121 -16.79 -33.62 6.37
C ASP A 121 -17.17 -33.96 4.92
N ALA A 122 -16.36 -33.58 3.92
CA ALA A 122 -16.63 -33.93 2.51
C ALA A 122 -16.78 -35.45 2.28
N LYS A 123 -16.10 -36.28 3.09
CA LYS A 123 -16.26 -37.76 3.05
C LYS A 123 -17.55 -38.26 3.68
N HIS A 124 -18.13 -37.50 4.61
CA HIS A 124 -19.35 -37.88 5.32
C HIS A 124 -20.58 -37.56 4.46
N ASP A 125 -20.55 -36.48 3.69
CA ASP A 125 -21.60 -36.10 2.75
C ASP A 125 -21.65 -37.00 1.51
N ASP A 126 -20.48 -37.42 0.98
CA ASP A 126 -20.39 -38.40 -0.11
C ASP A 126 -21.03 -39.76 0.25
N ARG A 127 -21.00 -40.16 1.52
CA ARG A 127 -21.71 -41.38 1.97
C ARG A 127 -23.22 -41.19 1.95
N ARG A 128 -23.73 -40.04 2.39
CA ARG A 128 -25.16 -39.76 2.48
C ARG A 128 -25.83 -39.77 1.10
N ASN A 129 -25.16 -39.22 0.08
CA ASN A 129 -25.72 -39.18 -1.27
C ASN A 129 -25.78 -40.56 -1.95
N ARG A 130 -24.78 -41.43 -1.74
CA ARG A 130 -24.82 -42.81 -2.30
C ARG A 130 -25.95 -43.67 -1.74
N PHE A 131 -26.39 -43.42 -0.52
CA PHE A 131 -27.52 -44.16 0.07
C PHE A 131 -28.88 -43.73 -0.49
N ILE A 132 -29.00 -42.52 -1.04
CA ILE A 132 -30.24 -42.03 -1.64
C ILE A 132 -30.39 -42.57 -3.07
N GLU A 133 -29.31 -42.62 -3.85
CA GLU A 133 -29.32 -43.17 -5.22
C GLU A 133 -29.51 -44.70 -5.28
N ALA A 134 -29.15 -45.43 -4.23
CA ALA A 134 -29.34 -46.89 -4.16
C ALA A 134 -30.75 -47.32 -3.68
N ALA A 135 -31.62 -46.34 -3.38
CA ALA A 135 -32.97 -46.56 -2.87
C ALA A 135 -34.09 -46.22 -3.88
N GLU A 136 -33.72 -45.85 -5.12
CA GLU A 136 -34.59 -45.76 -6.30
C GLU A 136 -34.41 -46.99 -7.21
#